data_AF-A0A0S8I7K2-F1
#
_entry.id   AF-A0A0S8I7K2-F1
#
_cell.length_a   1.000
_cell.length_b   1.000
_cell.length_c   1.000
_cell.angle_alpha   90.00
_cell.angle_beta   90.00
_cell.angle_gamma   90.00
#
_symmetry.space_group_name_H-M   'P 1'
#
loop_
_entity.id
_entity.type
_entity.pdbx_description
1 polymer ?
#
loop_
_entity_poly.entity_id
_entity_poly.type
_entity_poly.pdbx_seq_one_letter_code
_entity_poly.pdbx_strand_id
1 'polypeptide(L)'
;MVSIAQLEELAEKKISMEDSESAKNKQHQAGKLTARERIDLLVDPMSFDELDAYMESNAPKFGRYKGKTSTRQAVITGAAKIQNRPVYLYAQDFTVEGGSIGEREARKICKIMDLAVRN
;
A
#
# COMPACT_ATOMS: atom_id res chain seq x y z
N MET A 1 -6.66 -25.40 2.18
CA MET A 1 -6.18 -25.26 3.57
C MET A 1 -4.82 -24.61 3.49
N VAL A 2 -4.61 -23.44 4.08
CA VAL A 2 -3.29 -22.75 4.07
C VAL A 2 -2.36 -23.47 5.04
N SER A 3 -1.12 -23.74 4.65
CA SER A 3 -0.14 -24.42 5.50
C SER A 3 0.53 -23.44 6.48
N ILE A 4 1.08 -23.97 7.59
CA ILE A 4 1.84 -23.15 8.56
C ILE A 4 3.01 -22.43 7.87
N ALA A 5 3.73 -23.13 6.99
CA ALA A 5 4.82 -22.55 6.21
C ALA A 5 4.37 -21.36 5.35
N GLN A 6 3.17 -21.41 4.76
CA GLN A 6 2.62 -20.28 3.98
C GLN A 6 2.28 -19.08 4.87
N LEU A 7 1.83 -19.31 6.11
CA LEU A 7 1.55 -18.23 7.06
C LEU A 7 2.84 -17.55 7.52
N GLU A 8 3.90 -18.32 7.77
CA GLU A 8 5.23 -17.79 8.12
C GLU A 8 5.80 -16.92 6.99
N GLU A 9 5.72 -17.38 5.73
CA GLU A 9 6.15 -16.59 4.57
C GLU A 9 5.40 -15.26 4.45
N LEU A 10 4.08 -15.27 4.68
CA LEU A 10 3.25 -14.06 4.64
C LEU A 10 3.55 -13.09 5.79
N ALA A 11 3.91 -13.61 6.96
CA ALA A 11 4.32 -12.79 8.09
C ALA A 11 5.66 -12.09 7.82
N GLU A 12 6.64 -12.79 7.26
CA GLU A 12 7.92 -12.22 6.85
C GLU A 12 7.74 -11.14 5.77
N LYS A 13 6.91 -11.41 4.75
CA LYS A 13 6.59 -10.42 3.72
C LYS A 13 5.97 -9.18 4.32
N LYS A 14 5.03 -9.34 5.26
CA LYS A 14 4.38 -8.21 5.94
C LYS A 14 5.39 -7.32 6.68
N ILE A 15 6.36 -7.91 7.39
CA ILE A 15 7.44 -7.16 8.05
C ILE A 15 8.28 -6.40 7.02
N SER A 16 8.65 -7.05 5.91
CA SER A 16 9.42 -6.41 4.83
C SER A 16 8.67 -5.25 4.15
N MET A 17 7.34 -5.22 4.28
CA MET A 17 6.48 -4.19 3.74
C MET A 17 6.29 -3.01 4.70
N GLU A 18 6.86 -3.01 5.90
CA GLU A 18 6.78 -1.89 6.85
C GLU A 18 7.71 -0.73 6.47
N ASP A 19 7.39 0.48 6.94
CA ASP A 19 8.12 1.67 6.50
C ASP A 19 9.47 1.61 7.17
N SER A 20 10.55 1.69 6.39
CA SER A 20 11.85 1.85 7.02
C SER A 20 11.80 3.11 7.89
N GLU A 21 12.34 3.01 9.10
CA GLU A 21 12.31 4.11 10.07
C GLU A 21 12.92 5.39 9.47
N SER A 22 13.93 5.26 8.62
CA SER A 22 14.52 6.38 7.88
C SER A 22 13.54 7.06 6.91
N ALA A 23 12.75 6.29 6.15
CA ALA A 23 11.81 6.84 5.18
C ALA A 23 10.61 7.50 5.87
N LYS A 24 10.12 6.90 6.96
CA LYS A 24 9.08 7.49 7.82
C LYS A 24 9.55 8.83 8.40
N ASN A 25 10.73 8.86 9.00
CA ASN A 25 11.30 10.08 9.56
C ASN A 25 11.50 11.19 8.52
N LYS A 26 11.96 10.87 7.29
CA LYS A 26 12.06 11.86 6.21
C LYS A 26 10.70 12.46 5.85
N GLN A 27 9.66 11.63 5.80
CA GLN A 27 8.30 12.08 5.50
C GLN A 27 7.79 13.02 6.61
N HIS A 28 8.00 12.65 7.88
CA HIS A 28 7.63 13.45 9.04
C HIS A 28 8.40 14.77 9.13
N GLN A 29 9.70 14.77 8.86
CA GLN A 29 10.53 15.98 8.79
C GLN A 29 10.06 16.95 7.71
N ALA A 30 9.44 16.44 6.64
CA ALA A 30 8.80 17.26 5.60
C ALA A 30 7.39 17.74 5.99
N GLY A 31 6.93 17.50 7.23
CA GLY A 31 5.59 17.88 7.71
C GLY A 31 4.47 17.04 7.12
N LYS A 32 4.77 15.83 6.63
CA LYS A 32 3.81 14.94 5.95
C LYS A 32 3.66 13.64 6.72
N LEU A 33 2.45 13.08 6.69
CA LEU A 33 2.19 11.72 7.16
C LEU A 33 2.54 10.67 6.08
N THR A 34 2.82 9.44 6.49
CA THR A 34 2.94 8.30 5.57
C THR A 34 1.59 7.93 4.95
N ALA A 35 1.56 7.05 3.95
CA ALA A 35 0.30 6.57 3.38
C ALA A 35 -0.57 5.84 4.41
N ARG A 36 0.04 4.97 5.23
CA ARG A 36 -0.67 4.21 6.28
C ARG A 36 -1.24 5.12 7.37
N GLU A 37 -0.44 6.07 7.85
CA GLU A 37 -0.90 7.05 8.86
C GLU A 37 -2.09 7.89 8.38
N ARG A 38 -2.11 8.24 7.08
CA ARG A 38 -3.25 8.96 6.48
C ARG A 38 -4.51 8.10 6.43
N ILE A 39 -4.37 6.81 6.13
CA ILE A 39 -5.49 5.86 6.12
C ILE A 39 -6.04 5.70 7.54
N ASP A 40 -5.16 5.39 8.51
CA ASP A 40 -5.53 5.16 9.91
C ASP A 40 -6.22 6.39 10.53
N LEU A 41 -5.85 7.61 10.12
CA LEU A 41 -6.49 8.84 10.57
C LEU A 41 -7.87 9.08 9.95
N LEU A 42 -8.09 8.62 8.71
CA LEU A 42 -9.30 8.92 7.93
C LEU A 42 -10.46 7.97 8.25
N VAL A 43 -10.15 6.69 8.47
CA VAL A 43 -11.14 5.62 8.57
C VAL A 43 -11.54 5.34 10.01
N ASP A 44 -12.70 4.72 10.19
CA ASP A 44 -13.14 4.25 11.50
C ASP A 44 -12.12 3.21 12.04
N PRO A 45 -11.82 3.20 13.35
CA PRO A 45 -10.87 2.27 13.93
C PRO A 45 -11.17 0.81 13.58
N MET A 46 -10.14 0.04 13.23
CA MET A 46 -10.23 -1.39 12.87
C MET A 46 -11.17 -1.68 11.68
N SER A 47 -11.50 -0.69 10.85
CA SER A 47 -12.39 -0.88 9.70
C SER A 47 -11.67 -1.09 8.37
N PHE A 48 -10.38 -0.76 8.28
CA PHE A 48 -9.62 -0.86 7.04
C PHE A 48 -9.24 -2.30 6.72
N ASP A 49 -9.63 -2.76 5.54
CA ASP A 49 -9.25 -4.04 4.95
C ASP A 49 -8.41 -3.79 3.69
N GLU A 50 -7.11 -4.10 3.78
CA GLU A 50 -6.15 -3.84 2.71
C GLU A 50 -6.27 -4.88 1.59
N LEU A 51 -6.46 -4.40 0.37
CA LEU A 51 -6.57 -5.23 -0.83
C LEU A 51 -5.25 -5.29 -1.60
N ASP A 52 -4.95 -6.48 -2.11
CA ASP A 52 -3.76 -6.78 -2.92
C ASP A 52 -2.45 -6.36 -2.23
N ALA A 53 -2.38 -6.51 -0.90
CA ALA A 53 -1.23 -6.08 -0.09
C ALA A 53 0.09 -6.74 -0.53
N TYR A 54 0.06 -8.03 -0.88
CA TYR A 54 1.24 -8.83 -1.22
C TYR A 54 1.61 -8.82 -2.71
N MET A 55 1.05 -7.90 -3.50
CA MET A 55 1.39 -7.79 -4.91
C MET A 55 2.76 -7.12 -5.05
N GLU A 56 3.71 -7.75 -5.74
CA GLU A 56 5.04 -7.16 -5.96
C GLU A 56 5.05 -6.25 -7.19
N SER A 57 5.67 -5.07 -7.11
CA SER A 57 5.80 -4.13 -8.24
C SER A 57 6.78 -4.66 -9.30
N ASN A 58 6.53 -4.36 -10.57
CA ASN A 58 7.46 -4.71 -11.64
C ASN A 58 8.75 -3.89 -11.50
N ALA A 59 9.91 -4.51 -11.72
CA ALA A 59 11.18 -3.77 -11.75
C ALA A 59 11.14 -2.68 -12.85
N PRO A 60 11.50 -1.42 -12.53
CA PRO A 60 11.61 -0.38 -13.54
C PRO A 60 12.61 -0.77 -14.64
N LYS A 61 12.26 -0.48 -15.90
CA LYS A 61 13.13 -0.76 -17.06
C LYS A 61 14.19 0.34 -17.29
N PHE A 62 13.99 1.52 -16.69
CA PHE A 62 14.81 2.73 -16.86
C PHE A 62 14.91 3.51 -15.55
N GLY A 63 15.81 4.50 -15.51
CA GLY A 63 15.99 5.39 -14.35
C GLY A 63 16.85 4.81 -13.22
N ARG A 64 16.96 5.57 -12.12
CA ARG A 64 17.84 5.25 -10.97
C ARG A 64 17.46 3.96 -10.22
N TYR A 65 16.26 3.46 -10.43
CA TYR A 65 15.71 2.24 -9.83
C TYR A 65 15.68 1.06 -10.79
N LYS A 66 16.32 1.18 -11.97
CA LYS A 66 16.34 0.12 -12.98
C LYS A 66 16.78 -1.22 -12.40
N GLY A 67 15.99 -2.27 -12.64
CA GLY A 67 16.29 -3.63 -12.21
C GLY A 67 16.11 -3.90 -10.72
N LYS A 68 15.62 -2.94 -9.93
CA LYS A 68 15.29 -3.14 -8.52
C LYS A 68 13.80 -3.43 -8.39
N THR A 69 13.46 -4.51 -7.72
CA THR A 69 12.10 -4.76 -7.23
C THR A 69 12.00 -4.28 -5.78
N SER A 70 10.88 -3.66 -5.45
CA SER A 70 10.52 -3.31 -4.07
C SER A 70 9.47 -4.29 -3.59
N THR A 71 9.66 -4.87 -2.41
CA THR A 71 8.61 -5.66 -1.73
C THR A 71 7.46 -4.77 -1.29
N ARG A 72 7.70 -3.46 -1.13
CA ARG A 72 6.66 -2.45 -0.93
C ARG A 72 6.15 -1.89 -2.25
N GLN A 73 4.84 -1.73 -2.32
CA GLN A 73 4.17 -1.01 -3.41
C GLN A 73 4.04 0.47 -3.08
N ALA A 74 4.08 1.32 -4.11
CA ALA A 74 3.88 2.76 -3.97
C ALA A 74 2.41 3.16 -3.80
N VAL A 75 1.48 2.20 -3.76
CA VAL A 75 0.04 2.45 -3.58
C VAL A 75 -0.58 1.39 -2.65
N ILE A 76 -1.23 1.88 -1.60
CA ILE A 76 -2.06 1.09 -0.69
C ILE A 76 -3.52 1.26 -1.13
N THR A 77 -4.26 0.17 -1.27
CA THR A 77 -5.69 0.17 -1.66
C THR A 77 -6.49 -0.65 -0.67
N GLY A 78 -7.75 -0.31 -0.42
CA GLY A 78 -8.60 -1.13 0.44
C GLY A 78 -10.02 -0.63 0.57
N ALA A 79 -10.83 -1.41 1.29
CA ALA A 79 -12.15 -1.03 1.73
C ALA A 79 -12.09 -0.59 3.20
N ALA A 80 -12.96 0.33 3.60
CA ALA A 80 -13.03 0.79 4.98
C ALA A 80 -14.43 1.31 5.33
N LYS A 81 -14.56 1.86 6.53
CA LYS A 81 -15.71 2.68 6.91
C LYS A 81 -15.28 4.09 7.29
N ILE A 82 -16.11 5.07 6.95
CA ILE A 82 -16.03 6.43 7.47
C ILE A 82 -17.40 6.78 8.03
N GLN A 83 -17.49 7.04 9.33
CA GLN A 83 -18.77 7.28 10.01
C GLN A 83 -19.76 6.13 9.75
N ASN A 84 -19.27 4.90 9.85
CA ASN A 84 -19.96 3.64 9.58
C ASN A 84 -20.51 3.47 8.16
N ARG A 85 -20.11 4.32 7.21
CA ARG A 85 -20.48 4.21 5.79
C ARG A 85 -19.36 3.52 5.02
N PRO A 86 -19.66 2.51 4.17
CA PRO A 86 -18.63 1.81 3.41
C PRO A 86 -17.96 2.76 2.43
N VAL A 87 -16.64 2.66 2.32
CA VAL A 87 -15.83 3.39 1.36
C VAL A 87 -14.78 2.48 0.75
N TYR A 88 -14.37 2.81 -0.47
CA TYR A 88 -13.19 2.26 -1.12
C TYR A 88 -12.18 3.38 -1.29
N LEU A 89 -10.92 3.12 -0.95
CA LEU A 89 -9.88 4.14 -0.94
C LEU A 89 -8.54 3.62 -1.45
N TYR A 90 -7.69 4.56 -1.85
CA TYR A 90 -6.27 4.30 -2.04
C TYR A 90 -5.43 5.47 -1.52
N ALA A 91 -4.20 5.18 -1.14
CA ALA A 91 -3.19 6.17 -0.75
C ALA A 91 -1.87 5.87 -1.45
N GLN A 92 -1.36 6.84 -2.21
CA GLN A 92 -0.01 6.80 -2.75
C GLN A 92 1.02 7.06 -1.66
N ASP A 93 2.09 6.26 -1.69
CA ASP A 93 3.14 6.27 -0.69
C ASP A 93 4.46 6.80 -1.25
N PHE A 94 4.83 7.97 -0.75
CA PHE A 94 6.01 8.70 -1.22
C PHE A 94 7.33 8.08 -0.74
N THR A 95 7.28 7.21 0.27
CA THR A 95 8.48 6.51 0.78
C THR A 95 8.98 5.45 -0.21
N VAL A 96 8.13 5.01 -1.14
CA VAL A 96 8.44 4.00 -2.16
C VAL A 96 8.61 4.68 -3.51
N GLU A 97 9.85 4.79 -3.98
CA GLU A 97 10.19 5.39 -5.29
C GLU A 97 9.55 6.76 -5.56
N GLY A 98 9.30 7.54 -4.51
CA GLY A 98 8.65 8.86 -4.61
C GLY A 98 7.16 8.78 -4.99
N GLY A 99 6.47 7.68 -4.72
CA GLY A 99 5.05 7.52 -5.04
C GLY A 99 4.78 7.29 -6.52
N SER A 100 5.81 6.89 -7.29
CA SER A 100 5.68 6.66 -8.73
C SER A 100 4.72 5.51 -9.03
N ILE A 101 3.86 5.69 -10.03
CA ILE A 101 2.84 4.70 -10.40
C ILE A 101 3.37 3.82 -11.52
N GLY A 102 3.58 2.54 -11.22
CA GLY A 102 3.85 1.49 -12.20
C GLY A 102 2.57 0.82 -12.70
N GLU A 103 2.73 -0.19 -13.56
CA GLU A 103 1.61 -0.95 -14.13
C GLU A 103 0.73 -1.59 -13.04
N ARG A 104 1.33 -2.14 -12.00
CA ARG A 104 0.61 -2.89 -10.95
C ARG A 104 -0.12 -1.94 -10.00
N GLU A 105 0.50 -0.84 -9.65
CA GLU A 105 -0.11 0.25 -8.89
C GLU A 105 -1.32 0.81 -9.64
N ALA A 106 -1.18 1.05 -10.95
CA ALA A 106 -2.28 1.50 -11.79
C ALA A 106 -3.43 0.46 -11.82
N ARG A 107 -3.14 -0.83 -11.97
CA ARG A 107 -4.15 -1.90 -11.92
C ARG A 107 -4.88 -1.93 -10.58
N LYS A 108 -4.18 -1.76 -9.45
CA LYS A 108 -4.80 -1.68 -8.11
C LYS A 108 -5.75 -0.48 -8.01
N ILE A 109 -5.34 0.69 -8.52
CA ILE A 109 -6.18 1.89 -8.54
C ILE A 109 -7.43 1.66 -9.40
N CYS A 110 -7.28 1.14 -10.62
CA CYS A 110 -8.45 0.85 -11.47
C CYS A 110 -9.40 -0.16 -10.80
N LYS A 111 -8.85 -1.21 -10.19
CA LYS A 111 -9.65 -2.22 -9.47
C LYS A 111 -10.43 -1.61 -8.30
N ILE A 112 -9.80 -0.73 -7.50
CA ILE A 112 -10.48 -0.11 -6.35
C ILE A 112 -11.59 0.85 -6.79
N MET A 113 -11.36 1.58 -7.90
CA MET A 113 -12.37 2.43 -8.51
C MET A 113 -13.55 1.62 -9.07
N ASP A 114 -13.27 0.50 -9.74
CA ASP A 114 -14.31 -0.41 -10.23
C ASP A 114 -15.16 -1.00 -9.09
N LEU A 115 -14.52 -1.38 -7.97
CA LEU A 115 -15.22 -1.87 -6.79
C LEU A 115 -16.11 -0.78 -6.18
N ALA A 116 -15.63 0.46 -6.14
CA ALA A 116 -16.39 1.60 -5.64
C ALA A 116 -17.63 1.93 -6.47
N VAL A 117 -17.60 1.68 -7.79
CA VAL A 117 -18.75 1.90 -8.67
C VAL A 117 -19.78 0.78 -8.55
N ARG A 118 -19.35 -0.45 -8.21
CA ARG A 118 -20.21 -1.64 -8.18
C ARG A 118 -21.01 -1.82 -6.88
N ASN A 119 -20.58 -1.23 -5.77
CA ASN A 119 -21.14 -1.46 -4.42
C ASN A 119 -21.57 -0.14 -3.78
#